data_AF-A0A950Y7I4-F1
#
_entry.id   AF-A0A950Y7I4-F1
#
_cell.length_a   1.000
_cell.length_b   1.000
_cell.length_c   1.000
_cell.angle_alpha   90.00
_cell.angle_beta   90.00
_cell.angle_gamma   90.00
#
_symmetry.space_group_name_H-M   'P 1'
#
loop_
_entity.id
_entity.type
_entity.pdbx_description
1 polymer ?
#
loop_
_entity_poly.entity_id
_entity_poly.type
_entity_poly.pdbx_seq_one_letter_code
_entity_poly.pdbx_strand_id
1 'polypeptide(L)'
;MYKNSALYRAAALVLLAAAPYICLATDTRIWDQSDQSDFTKGTPKNISIRSDGHITLAPILKELDSTNVPYLWAIVQDSKGTLYYAGGAPTGATTKIYALPVNGKPKAIAELTGLEIHSLAVDKEGRIYAAVLPDAKIYRIDNGGKPQLFFDPKCKYIWAMAFDKAGNLFVATGDAGLIYKVTPDSKGAKFFDTEETHARSMIIDEAGNL
;
A
#
# COMPACT_ATOMS: atom_id res chain seq x y z
N MET A 1 -49.62 -76.06 2.85
CA MET A 1 -48.89 -74.77 2.92
C MET A 1 -47.81 -74.86 3.99
N TYR A 2 -46.56 -75.24 3.67
CA TYR A 2 -45.37 -75.08 4.54
C TYR A 2 -44.12 -75.62 3.78
N LYS A 3 -43.58 -74.88 2.81
CA LYS A 3 -42.30 -75.26 2.15
C LYS A 3 -41.31 -74.11 1.87
N ASN A 4 -41.65 -72.85 2.17
CA ASN A 4 -40.78 -71.71 1.81
C ASN A 4 -39.96 -71.10 2.96
N SER A 5 -40.14 -71.48 4.22
CA SER A 5 -39.47 -70.80 5.36
C SER A 5 -37.98 -71.13 5.52
N ALA A 6 -37.50 -72.27 4.99
CA ALA A 6 -36.10 -72.69 5.11
C ALA A 6 -35.17 -71.94 4.14
N LEU A 7 -35.64 -71.65 2.92
CA LEU A 7 -34.89 -70.92 1.89
C LEU A 7 -34.63 -69.45 2.28
N TYR A 8 -35.61 -68.77 2.89
CA TYR A 8 -35.42 -67.40 3.36
C TYR A 8 -34.47 -67.30 4.56
N ARG A 9 -34.43 -68.33 5.42
CA ARG A 9 -33.49 -68.37 6.56
C ARG A 9 -32.05 -68.62 6.12
N ALA A 10 -31.83 -69.48 5.12
CA ALA A 10 -30.51 -69.69 4.53
C ALA A 10 -30.01 -68.46 3.78
N ALA A 11 -30.88 -67.78 3.01
CA ALA A 11 -30.54 -66.55 2.31
C ALA A 11 -30.21 -65.40 3.28
N ALA A 12 -30.95 -65.27 4.39
CA ALA A 12 -30.68 -64.27 5.43
C ALA A 12 -29.35 -64.51 6.17
N LEU A 13 -28.97 -65.78 6.38
CA LEU A 13 -27.69 -66.15 7.00
C LEU A 13 -26.48 -65.88 6.08
N VAL A 14 -26.63 -66.07 4.78
CA VAL A 14 -25.58 -65.74 3.79
C VAL A 14 -25.42 -64.21 3.66
N LEU A 15 -26.51 -63.45 3.71
CA LEU A 15 -26.47 -61.98 3.71
C LEU A 15 -25.87 -61.40 5.01
N LEU A 16 -26.10 -62.02 6.17
CA LEU A 16 -25.46 -61.59 7.43
C LEU A 16 -23.96 -61.93 7.48
N ALA A 17 -23.52 -63.02 6.85
CA ALA A 17 -22.12 -63.44 6.85
C ALA A 17 -21.25 -62.63 5.86
N ALA A 18 -21.85 -61.96 4.86
CA ALA A 18 -21.14 -61.12 3.90
C ALA A 18 -21.02 -59.64 4.32
N ALA A 19 -21.78 -59.20 5.32
CA ALA A 19 -21.79 -57.83 5.80
C ALA A 19 -20.48 -57.29 6.43
N PRO A 20 -19.59 -58.09 7.07
CA PRO A 20 -18.40 -57.52 7.71
C PRO A 20 -17.25 -57.20 6.73
N TYR A 21 -17.39 -57.52 5.43
CA TYR A 21 -16.31 -57.31 4.45
C TYR A 21 -16.33 -55.96 3.72
N ILE A 22 -17.26 -55.05 4.05
CA ILE A 22 -17.35 -53.71 3.43
C ILE A 22 -16.76 -52.61 4.33
N CYS A 23 -16.28 -52.94 5.53
CA CYS A 23 -15.53 -52.01 6.36
C CYS A 23 -14.07 -51.94 5.90
N LEU A 24 -13.82 -51.28 4.76
CA LEU A 24 -12.47 -50.85 4.42
C LEU A 24 -12.02 -49.84 5.48
N ALA A 25 -10.98 -50.19 6.24
CA ALA A 25 -10.32 -49.27 7.16
C ALA A 25 -9.85 -48.06 6.35
N THR A 26 -10.29 -46.86 6.75
CA THR A 26 -9.87 -45.62 6.11
C THR A 26 -8.51 -45.23 6.71
N ASP A 27 -7.49 -45.01 5.89
CA ASP A 27 -6.23 -44.46 6.39
C ASP A 27 -6.46 -43.06 6.98
N THR A 28 -5.91 -42.82 8.17
CA THR A 28 -5.93 -41.47 8.76
C THR A 28 -4.98 -40.60 7.95
N ARG A 29 -5.53 -39.60 7.26
CA ARG A 29 -4.75 -38.57 6.57
C ARG A 29 -4.75 -37.32 7.43
N ILE A 30 -3.56 -36.90 7.84
CA ILE A 30 -3.34 -35.61 8.48
C ILE A 30 -2.98 -34.64 7.37
N TRP A 31 -3.75 -33.57 7.26
CA TRP A 31 -3.51 -32.47 6.33
C TRP A 31 -3.08 -31.27 7.18
N ASP A 32 -1.90 -30.75 6.89
CA ASP A 32 -1.44 -29.47 7.43
C ASP A 32 -1.58 -28.42 6.33
N GLN A 33 -2.16 -27.28 6.66
CA GLN A 33 -2.27 -26.12 5.79
C GLN A 33 -1.67 -24.95 6.58
N SER A 34 -0.45 -24.59 6.24
CA SER A 34 0.34 -23.60 6.99
C SER A 34 0.90 -22.50 6.09
N ASP A 35 0.87 -22.69 4.77
CA ASP A 35 1.40 -21.71 3.82
C ASP A 35 0.29 -20.89 3.15
N GLN A 36 0.60 -19.63 2.81
CA GLN A 36 -0.33 -18.75 2.08
C GLN A 36 -0.83 -19.39 0.77
N SER A 37 -0.02 -20.21 0.10
CA SER A 37 -0.36 -20.91 -1.14
C SER A 37 -1.46 -21.98 -0.95
N ASP A 38 -1.65 -22.48 0.27
CA ASP A 38 -2.70 -23.44 0.61
C ASP A 38 -4.05 -22.75 0.78
N PHE A 39 -4.05 -21.52 1.30
CA PHE A 39 -5.25 -20.72 1.53
C PHE A 39 -5.67 -19.87 0.33
N THR A 40 -4.74 -19.45 -0.52
CA THR A 40 -5.03 -18.63 -1.72
C THR A 40 -5.83 -19.36 -2.80
N LYS A 41 -5.86 -20.70 -2.75
CA LYS A 41 -6.75 -21.53 -3.58
C LYS A 41 -8.23 -21.41 -3.16
N GLY A 42 -8.51 -20.92 -1.95
CA GLY A 42 -9.85 -20.69 -1.44
C GLY A 42 -10.38 -19.28 -1.74
N THR A 43 -11.66 -19.04 -1.46
CA THR A 43 -12.26 -17.70 -1.53
C THR A 43 -12.36 -17.09 -0.12
N PRO A 44 -11.42 -16.25 0.31
CA PRO A 44 -11.47 -15.64 1.64
C PRO A 44 -12.67 -14.70 1.75
N LYS A 45 -13.47 -14.86 2.81
CA LYS A 45 -14.58 -13.95 3.16
C LYS A 45 -14.34 -13.38 4.55
N ASN A 46 -14.21 -12.07 4.65
CA ASN A 46 -13.95 -11.35 5.91
C ASN A 46 -12.70 -11.80 6.66
N ILE A 47 -11.73 -12.39 5.96
CA ILE A 47 -10.45 -12.80 6.52
C ILE A 47 -9.29 -12.24 5.68
N SER A 48 -8.19 -11.92 6.34
CA SER A 48 -6.91 -11.61 5.71
C SER A 48 -5.97 -12.77 5.93
N ILE A 49 -5.27 -13.18 4.87
CA ILE A 49 -4.24 -14.21 4.91
C ILE A 49 -2.91 -13.50 4.77
N ARG A 50 -2.09 -13.54 5.82
CA ARG A 50 -0.75 -12.97 5.82
C ARG A 50 0.21 -13.84 5.02
N SER A 51 1.36 -13.28 4.64
CA SER A 51 2.41 -13.99 3.88
C SER A 51 3.02 -15.16 4.64
N ASP A 52 2.91 -15.17 5.97
CA ASP A 52 3.33 -16.24 6.87
C ASP A 52 2.21 -17.25 7.16
N GLY A 53 1.13 -17.24 6.37
CA GLY A 53 0.01 -18.20 6.49
C GLY A 53 -0.98 -17.90 7.61
N HIS A 54 -0.74 -16.88 8.45
CA HIS A 54 -1.69 -16.52 9.50
C HIS A 54 -2.98 -15.93 8.94
N ILE A 55 -4.11 -16.44 9.44
CA ILE A 55 -5.45 -15.96 9.12
C ILE A 55 -5.93 -15.04 10.24
N THR A 56 -6.33 -13.81 9.88
CA THR A 56 -6.97 -12.85 10.79
C THR A 56 -8.30 -12.38 10.22
N LEU A 57 -9.14 -11.73 11.02
CA LEU A 57 -10.29 -10.99 10.49
C LEU A 57 -9.79 -9.89 9.53
N ALA A 58 -10.47 -9.73 8.41
CA ALA A 58 -10.14 -8.66 7.47
C ALA A 58 -10.53 -7.29 8.06
N PRO A 59 -9.69 -6.26 7.90
CA PRO A 59 -10.09 -4.91 8.24
C PRO A 59 -11.29 -4.47 7.39
N ILE A 60 -12.14 -3.63 7.95
CA ILE A 60 -13.23 -3.00 7.19
C ILE A 60 -12.59 -1.97 6.26
N LEU A 61 -12.67 -2.23 4.95
CA LEU A 61 -12.28 -1.25 3.94
C LEU A 61 -13.41 -0.24 3.78
N LYS A 62 -13.13 1.01 4.14
CA LYS A 62 -14.03 2.14 3.91
C LYS A 62 -13.40 3.05 2.87
N GLU A 63 -14.12 3.27 1.78
CA GLU A 63 -13.74 4.28 0.80
C GLU A 63 -13.82 5.68 1.44
N LEU A 64 -12.72 6.42 1.36
CA LEU A 64 -12.62 7.78 1.89
C LEU A 64 -12.84 8.85 0.81
N ASP A 65 -12.43 8.55 -0.42
CA ASP A 65 -12.60 9.40 -1.60
C ASP A 65 -12.52 8.56 -2.88
N SER A 66 -13.13 9.06 -3.95
CA SER A 66 -12.99 8.56 -5.32
C SER A 66 -12.66 9.73 -6.25
N THR A 67 -11.36 9.90 -6.51
CA THR A 67 -10.89 10.91 -7.47
C THR A 67 -10.98 10.40 -8.90
N ASN A 68 -11.13 11.30 -9.87
CA ASN A 68 -10.98 10.96 -11.30
C ASN A 68 -9.51 10.85 -11.74
N VAL A 69 -8.55 10.84 -10.81
CA VAL A 69 -7.13 10.69 -11.13
C VAL A 69 -6.82 9.20 -11.27
N PRO A 70 -6.27 8.74 -12.41
CA PRO A 70 -6.06 7.31 -12.66
C PRO A 70 -5.12 6.63 -11.66
N TYR A 71 -4.10 7.34 -11.19
CA TYR A 71 -3.13 6.83 -10.22
C TYR A 71 -2.97 7.79 -9.06
N LEU A 72 -3.02 7.27 -7.84
CA LEU A 72 -2.59 7.96 -6.63
C LEU A 72 -1.23 7.37 -6.23
N TRP A 73 -0.22 8.23 -6.12
CA TRP A 73 1.16 7.81 -5.90
C TRP A 73 1.68 8.19 -4.51
N ALA A 74 1.18 9.31 -3.97
CA ALA A 74 1.69 9.87 -2.73
C ALA A 74 0.55 10.19 -1.76
N ILE A 75 0.81 9.94 -0.48
CA ILE A 75 -0.03 10.35 0.64
C ILE A 75 0.86 10.78 1.82
N VAL A 76 0.44 11.82 2.54
CA VAL A 76 1.10 12.30 3.76
C VAL A 76 0.06 12.84 4.75
N GLN A 77 0.34 12.76 6.05
CA GLN A 77 -0.53 13.31 7.09
C GLN A 77 0.15 14.49 7.79
N ASP A 78 -0.58 15.57 8.05
CA ASP A 78 -0.10 16.65 8.92
C ASP A 78 -0.30 16.35 10.40
N SER A 79 0.22 17.23 11.26
CA SER A 79 0.07 17.14 12.72
C SER A 79 -1.36 17.27 13.23
N LYS A 80 -2.31 17.73 12.38
CA LYS A 80 -3.74 17.85 12.69
C LYS A 80 -4.53 16.63 12.24
N GLY A 81 -3.88 15.66 11.60
CA GLY A 81 -4.48 14.45 11.08
C GLY A 81 -5.07 14.58 9.68
N THR A 82 -4.91 15.73 9.01
CA THR A 82 -5.33 15.94 7.62
C THR A 82 -4.46 15.10 6.70
N LEU A 83 -5.10 14.29 5.85
CA LEU A 83 -4.42 13.54 4.81
C LEU A 83 -4.32 14.39 3.54
N TYR A 84 -3.15 14.42 2.94
CA TYR A 84 -2.89 15.00 1.63
C TYR A 84 -2.47 13.90 0.70
N TYR A 85 -3.10 13.82 -0.47
CA TYR A 85 -2.80 12.79 -1.44
C TYR A 85 -2.85 13.36 -2.85
N ALA A 86 -2.04 12.77 -3.71
CA ALA A 86 -1.88 13.20 -5.07
C ALA A 86 -1.37 12.05 -5.94
N GLY A 87 -1.45 12.26 -7.24
CA GLY A 87 -0.86 11.35 -8.20
C GLY A 87 -0.93 11.96 -9.59
N GLY A 88 -1.44 11.23 -10.57
CA GLY A 88 -1.56 11.75 -11.92
C GLY A 88 -1.75 10.67 -12.97
N ALA A 89 -1.39 11.01 -14.20
CA ALA A 89 -1.38 10.09 -15.31
C ALA A 89 -0.20 10.39 -16.25
N PRO A 90 0.38 9.38 -16.92
CA PRO A 90 1.48 9.57 -17.86
C PRO A 90 1.15 10.50 -19.05
N THR A 91 -0.12 10.73 -19.32
CA THR A 91 -0.62 11.54 -20.44
C THR A 91 -1.38 12.81 -19.98
N GLY A 92 -1.32 13.14 -18.69
CA GLY A 92 -1.95 14.35 -18.15
C GLY A 92 -1.24 15.64 -18.57
N ALA A 93 -1.88 16.81 -18.34
CA ALA A 93 -1.22 18.12 -18.46
C ALA A 93 -1.06 18.80 -17.09
N THR A 94 -2.00 18.52 -16.19
CA THR A 94 -2.00 19.02 -14.82
C THR A 94 -2.31 17.90 -13.85
N THR A 95 -1.85 18.08 -12.62
CA THR A 95 -2.07 17.17 -11.49
C THR A 95 -2.55 17.96 -10.28
N LYS A 96 -3.35 17.32 -9.43
CA LYS A 96 -4.01 17.94 -8.29
C LYS A 96 -3.55 17.31 -6.99
N ILE A 97 -3.48 18.15 -5.97
CA ILE A 97 -3.33 17.73 -4.57
C ILE A 97 -4.69 17.84 -3.91
N TYR A 98 -5.11 16.76 -3.27
CA TYR A 98 -6.34 16.70 -2.48
C TYR A 98 -6.01 16.71 -1.00
N ALA A 99 -6.88 17.33 -0.21
CA ALA A 99 -6.83 17.33 1.24
C ALA A 99 -8.11 16.70 1.81
N LEU A 100 -7.94 15.79 2.75
CA LEU A 100 -8.99 15.13 3.51
C LEU A 100 -8.77 15.38 5.00
N PRO A 101 -9.50 16.33 5.60
CA PRO A 101 -9.51 16.50 7.05
C PRO A 101 -10.17 15.30 7.74
N VAL A 102 -9.76 14.99 8.98
CA VAL A 102 -10.24 13.82 9.77
C VAL A 102 -11.76 13.62 9.75
N ASN A 103 -12.52 14.72 9.83
CA ASN A 103 -13.99 14.71 9.80
C ASN A 103 -14.55 15.59 8.66
N GLY A 104 -13.73 15.83 7.65
CA GLY A 104 -14.08 16.67 6.51
C GLY A 104 -14.45 15.87 5.27
N LYS A 105 -14.76 16.59 4.20
CA LYS A 105 -14.83 16.03 2.85
C LYS A 105 -13.51 16.28 2.12
N PRO A 106 -13.09 15.35 1.24
CA PRO A 106 -12.04 15.61 0.27
C PRO A 106 -12.25 16.91 -0.49
N LYS A 107 -11.17 17.67 -0.70
CA LYS A 107 -11.17 18.82 -1.61
C LYS A 107 -9.83 18.98 -2.31
N ALA A 108 -9.85 19.38 -3.57
CA ALA A 108 -8.64 19.83 -4.26
C ALA A 108 -8.16 21.15 -3.63
N ILE A 109 -6.87 21.23 -3.32
CA ILE A 109 -6.26 22.40 -2.68
C ILE A 109 -5.20 23.08 -3.55
N ALA A 110 -4.66 22.36 -4.54
CA ALA A 110 -3.69 22.87 -5.48
C ALA A 110 -3.78 22.11 -6.80
N GLU A 111 -3.43 22.80 -7.87
CA GLU A 111 -3.22 22.24 -9.20
C GLU A 111 -1.82 22.67 -9.68
N LEU A 112 -1.04 21.72 -10.16
CA LEU A 112 0.30 21.91 -10.67
C LEU A 112 0.37 21.46 -12.13
N THR A 113 1.11 22.20 -12.95
CA THR A 113 1.48 21.76 -14.30
C THR A 113 2.47 20.61 -14.19
N GLY A 114 2.14 19.47 -14.81
CA GLY A 114 2.93 18.25 -14.71
C GLY A 114 2.06 17.00 -14.84
N LEU A 115 2.71 15.87 -15.07
CA LEU A 115 2.06 14.59 -15.34
C LEU A 115 1.61 13.94 -14.03
N GLU A 116 2.52 13.87 -13.06
CA GLU A 116 2.36 13.05 -11.85
C GLU A 116 3.06 13.69 -10.65
N ILE A 117 2.50 13.47 -9.47
CA ILE A 117 3.12 13.78 -8.17
C ILE A 117 3.50 12.47 -7.50
N HIS A 118 4.80 12.18 -7.37
CA HIS A 118 5.28 10.91 -6.79
C HIS A 118 5.62 10.98 -5.31
N SER A 119 5.84 12.18 -4.77
CA SER A 119 6.13 12.36 -3.35
C SER A 119 5.47 13.63 -2.82
N LEU A 120 4.96 13.53 -1.60
CA LEU A 120 4.45 14.64 -0.81
C LEU A 120 5.20 14.69 0.53
N ALA A 121 5.43 15.90 1.04
CA ALA A 121 5.87 16.13 2.41
C ALA A 121 5.10 17.33 2.98
N VAL A 122 4.92 17.35 4.30
CA VAL A 122 4.29 18.47 5.01
C VAL A 122 5.22 18.91 6.13
N ASP A 123 5.44 20.21 6.25
CA ASP A 123 6.26 20.76 7.32
C ASP A 123 5.44 21.08 8.58
N LYS A 124 6.13 21.61 9.60
CA LYS A 124 5.52 21.94 10.90
C LYS A 124 4.51 23.09 10.81
N GLU A 125 4.63 23.95 9.80
CA GLU A 125 3.72 25.05 9.53
C GLU A 125 2.48 24.60 8.73
N GLY A 126 2.45 23.36 8.26
CA GLY A 126 1.38 22.80 7.43
C GLY A 126 1.49 23.19 5.95
N ARG A 127 2.67 23.62 5.49
CA ARG A 127 2.95 23.85 4.07
C ARG A 127 3.26 22.51 3.41
N ILE A 128 2.80 22.36 2.19
CA ILE A 128 2.88 21.10 1.45
C ILE A 128 3.97 21.22 0.39
N TYR A 129 4.76 20.19 0.26
CA TYR A 129 5.84 20.08 -0.71
C TYR A 129 5.52 18.92 -1.64
N ALA A 130 5.49 19.19 -2.94
CA ALA A 130 5.10 18.22 -3.96
C ALA A 130 6.21 18.06 -5.00
N ALA A 131 6.61 16.82 -5.23
CA ALA A 131 7.55 16.45 -6.28
C ALA A 131 6.80 16.12 -7.57
N VAL A 132 6.96 16.94 -8.61
CA VAL A 132 6.18 16.89 -9.85
C VAL A 132 7.05 16.47 -11.03
N LEU A 133 6.55 15.55 -11.86
CA LEU A 133 7.21 15.05 -13.09
C LEU A 133 6.63 15.65 -14.37
N PRO A 134 7.37 15.66 -15.51
CA PRO A 134 8.78 15.22 -15.70
C PRO A 134 9.79 16.28 -15.22
N ASP A 135 11.08 15.91 -15.21
CA ASP A 135 12.19 16.73 -14.70
C ASP A 135 11.92 17.20 -13.27
N ALA A 136 11.91 16.21 -12.36
CA ALA A 136 11.33 16.31 -11.04
C ALA A 136 11.77 17.58 -10.29
N LYS A 137 10.79 18.44 -10.01
CA LYS A 137 10.93 19.66 -9.20
C LYS A 137 10.05 19.58 -7.97
N ILE A 138 10.50 20.24 -6.91
CA ILE A 138 9.72 20.39 -5.69
C ILE A 138 9.05 21.75 -5.69
N TYR A 139 7.73 21.76 -5.56
CA TYR A 139 6.94 22.96 -5.36
C TYR A 139 6.44 23.03 -3.93
N ARG A 140 6.51 24.19 -3.29
CA ARG A 140 5.88 24.50 -2.01
C ARG A 140 4.50 25.11 -2.25
N ILE A 141 3.52 24.64 -1.50
CA ILE A 141 2.14 25.12 -1.48
C ILE A 141 1.84 25.57 -0.06
N ASP A 142 1.73 26.89 0.11
CA ASP A 142 1.29 27.50 1.35
C ASP A 142 -0.26 27.42 1.45
N ASN A 143 -0.84 27.63 2.63
CA ASN A 143 -2.30 27.55 2.83
C ASN A 143 -3.09 28.43 1.83
N GLY A 144 -3.69 27.79 0.81
CA GLY A 144 -4.45 28.48 -0.25
C GLY A 144 -3.60 29.29 -1.25
N GLY A 145 -2.27 29.18 -1.18
CA GLY A 145 -1.34 29.87 -2.06
C GLY A 145 -1.12 29.16 -3.40
N LYS A 146 -0.65 29.91 -4.41
CA LYS A 146 -0.18 29.33 -5.67
C LYS A 146 1.10 28.51 -5.42
N PRO A 147 1.30 27.37 -6.10
CA PRO A 147 2.54 26.61 -6.01
C PRO A 147 3.77 27.47 -6.38
N GLN A 148 4.81 27.40 -5.56
CA GLN A 148 6.08 28.11 -5.76
C GLN A 148 7.22 27.10 -5.90
N LEU A 149 8.12 27.31 -6.87
CA LEU A 149 9.30 26.45 -6.99
C LEU A 149 10.13 26.55 -5.71
N PHE A 150 10.37 25.41 -5.06
CA PHE A 150 11.16 25.31 -3.84
C PHE A 150 12.56 24.77 -4.10
N PHE A 151 12.68 23.72 -4.92
CA PHE A 151 13.96 23.10 -5.23
C PHE A 151 13.93 22.40 -6.59
N ASP A 152 15.07 22.44 -7.30
CA ASP A 152 15.26 21.83 -8.61
C ASP A 152 16.59 21.07 -8.62
N PRO A 153 16.58 19.76 -8.29
CA PRO A 153 17.79 18.93 -8.27
C PRO A 153 18.31 18.57 -9.67
N LYS A 154 17.63 18.96 -10.76
CA LYS A 154 17.98 18.56 -12.14
C LYS A 154 18.03 17.04 -12.32
N CYS A 155 17.06 16.34 -11.74
CA CYS A 155 16.93 14.88 -11.84
C CYS A 155 15.60 14.47 -12.46
N LYS A 156 15.51 13.23 -12.94
CA LYS A 156 14.30 12.73 -13.60
C LYS A 156 13.18 12.37 -12.61
N TYR A 157 13.55 11.87 -11.43
CA TYR A 157 12.61 11.34 -10.44
C TYR A 157 12.97 11.79 -9.03
N ILE A 158 11.95 12.12 -8.23
CA ILE A 158 12.04 12.25 -6.78
C ILE A 158 11.04 11.26 -6.19
N TRP A 159 11.54 10.29 -5.43
CA TRP A 159 10.74 9.17 -4.94
C TRP A 159 10.26 9.37 -3.50
N ALA A 160 11.05 10.04 -2.68
CA ALA A 160 10.69 10.27 -1.28
C ALA A 160 11.22 11.62 -0.78
N MET A 161 10.49 12.19 0.17
CA MET A 161 10.84 13.43 0.84
C MET A 161 10.49 13.33 2.32
N ALA A 162 11.38 13.81 3.20
CA ALA A 162 11.15 13.81 4.65
C ALA A 162 11.75 15.07 5.29
N PHE A 163 11.02 15.66 6.24
CA PHE A 163 11.50 16.79 7.02
C PHE A 163 12.20 16.32 8.29
N ASP A 164 13.37 16.90 8.59
CA ASP A 164 13.97 16.77 9.91
C ASP A 164 13.34 17.74 10.93
N LYS A 165 13.73 17.58 12.20
CA LYS A 165 13.25 18.44 13.28
C LYS A 165 13.68 19.90 13.14
N ALA A 166 14.73 20.19 12.39
CA ALA A 166 15.22 21.54 12.11
C ALA A 166 14.53 22.20 10.90
N GLY A 167 13.65 21.49 10.20
CA GLY A 167 12.93 21.97 9.02
C GLY A 167 13.70 21.81 7.71
N ASN A 168 14.78 21.04 7.70
CA ASN A 168 15.43 20.68 6.44
C ASN A 168 14.67 19.55 5.76
N LEU A 169 14.47 19.67 4.45
CA LEU A 169 13.88 18.66 3.61
C LEU A 169 14.96 17.76 3.02
N PHE A 170 14.92 16.48 3.35
CA PHE A 170 15.71 15.46 2.67
C PHE A 170 14.94 14.97 1.45
N VAL A 171 15.64 14.81 0.33
CA VAL A 171 15.06 14.50 -0.99
C VAL A 171 15.78 13.31 -1.59
N ALA A 172 15.06 12.20 -1.77
CA ALA A 172 15.57 10.99 -2.38
C ALA A 172 15.26 10.97 -3.88
N THR A 173 16.31 10.92 -4.71
CA THR A 173 16.19 11.03 -6.17
C THR A 173 16.34 9.68 -6.88
N GLY A 174 15.94 9.66 -8.15
CA GLY A 174 16.20 8.57 -9.08
C GLY A 174 17.05 9.01 -10.28
N ASP A 175 17.56 8.02 -11.02
CA ASP A 175 18.56 8.13 -12.10
C ASP A 175 20.01 8.17 -11.58
N ALA A 176 20.23 8.73 -10.38
CA ALA A 176 21.53 8.73 -9.70
C ALA A 176 21.46 8.43 -8.19
N GLY A 177 20.29 8.04 -7.66
CA GLY A 177 20.12 7.64 -6.24
C GLY A 177 20.54 8.68 -5.19
N LEU A 178 20.76 9.94 -5.56
CA LEU A 178 21.30 10.94 -4.64
C LEU A 178 20.27 11.33 -3.57
N ILE A 179 20.77 11.59 -2.37
CA ILE A 179 20.02 12.24 -1.30
C ILE A 179 20.49 13.69 -1.20
N TYR A 180 19.58 14.63 -1.36
CA TYR A 180 19.84 16.05 -1.11
C TYR A 180 19.29 16.45 0.25
N LYS A 181 19.99 17.36 0.94
CA LYS A 181 19.46 18.11 2.08
C LYS A 181 19.17 19.53 1.61
N VAL A 182 17.91 19.94 1.72
CA VAL A 182 17.43 21.28 1.34
C VAL A 182 17.00 22.02 2.59
N THR A 183 17.60 23.18 2.80
CA THR A 183 17.34 24.04 3.96
C THR A 183 16.03 24.85 3.78
N PRO A 184 15.46 25.43 4.85
CA PRO A 184 14.23 26.23 4.76
C PRO A 184 14.29 27.43 3.80
N ASP A 185 15.49 27.93 3.49
CA ASP A 185 15.73 29.03 2.54
C ASP A 185 15.93 28.54 1.09
N SER A 186 15.51 27.30 0.79
CA SER A 186 15.59 26.65 -0.53
C SER A 186 17.00 26.32 -1.01
N LYS A 187 18.02 26.36 -0.15
CA LYS A 187 19.37 25.93 -0.56
C LYS A 187 19.54 24.43 -0.37
N GLY A 188 19.72 23.72 -1.48
CA GLY A 188 19.98 22.28 -1.52
C GLY A 188 21.45 21.94 -1.75
N ALA A 189 21.94 20.92 -1.06
CA ALA A 189 23.25 20.33 -1.29
C ALA A 189 23.16 18.79 -1.25
N LYS A 190 24.07 18.11 -1.95
CA LYS A 190 24.18 16.65 -1.85
C LYS A 190 24.54 16.29 -0.41
N PHE A 191 23.71 15.46 0.20
CA PHE A 191 23.89 14.95 1.56
C PHE A 191 24.54 13.56 1.54
N PHE A 192 24.04 12.69 0.67
CA PHE A 192 24.52 11.32 0.57
C PHE A 192 24.41 10.81 -0.86
N ASP A 193 25.31 9.91 -1.23
CA ASP A 193 25.36 9.23 -2.51
C ASP A 193 25.14 7.75 -2.23
N THR A 194 24.02 7.19 -2.68
CA THR A 194 23.72 5.78 -2.39
C THR A 194 24.51 4.83 -3.28
N GLU A 195 25.18 5.33 -4.32
CA GLU A 195 25.81 4.52 -5.38
C GLU A 195 24.81 3.59 -6.09
N GLU A 196 23.53 3.94 -6.05
CA GLU A 196 22.42 3.19 -6.65
C GLU A 196 21.67 4.05 -7.67
N THR A 197 20.89 3.42 -8.55
CA THR A 197 20.08 4.18 -9.52
C THR A 197 18.91 4.92 -8.85
N HIS A 198 18.36 4.37 -7.76
CA HIS A 198 17.16 4.88 -7.12
C HIS A 198 17.21 4.77 -5.59
N ALA A 199 17.05 5.90 -4.91
CA ALA A 199 16.65 5.94 -3.52
C ALA A 199 15.11 6.07 -3.45
N ARG A 200 14.40 4.97 -3.17
CA ARG A 200 12.93 4.91 -3.33
C ARG A 200 12.14 5.33 -2.11
N SER A 201 12.67 5.12 -0.91
CA SER A 201 11.98 5.37 0.35
C SER A 201 12.98 5.82 1.39
N MET A 202 12.49 6.60 2.36
CA MET A 202 13.29 7.24 3.39
C MET A 202 12.38 7.65 4.53
N ILE A 203 12.88 7.57 5.76
CA ILE A 203 12.19 8.04 6.96
C ILE A 203 13.22 8.74 7.84
N ILE A 204 12.75 9.62 8.73
CA ILE A 204 13.60 10.19 9.78
C ILE A 204 13.04 9.67 11.10
N ASP A 205 13.89 8.99 11.88
CA ASP A 205 13.50 8.49 13.18
C ASP A 205 13.42 9.61 14.24
N GLU A 206 12.99 9.26 15.46
CA GLU A 206 12.87 10.24 16.53
C GLU A 206 14.21 10.82 17.00
N ALA A 207 15.32 10.11 16.80
CA ALA A 207 16.67 10.61 17.12
C ALA A 207 17.20 11.56 16.03
N GLY A 208 16.55 11.61 14.86
CA GLY A 208 16.97 12.41 13.73
C GLY A 208 17.90 11.68 12.76
N ASN A 209 17.96 10.34 12.85
CA ASN A 209 18.66 9.52 11.87
C ASN A 209 17.80 9.35 10.62
N LEU A 210 18.45 9.43 9.47
CA LEU A 210 17.87 9.19 8.15
C LEU A 210 18.07 7.72 7.73
#